data_AF-A0A553NTG8-F1
#
_entry.id   AF-A0A553NTG8-F1
#
_cell.length_a   1.000
_cell.length_b   1.000
_cell.length_c   1.000
_cell.angle_alpha   90.00
_cell.angle_beta   90.00
_cell.angle_gamma   90.00
#
_symmetry.space_group_name_H-M   'P 1'
#
loop_
_entity.id
_entity.type
_entity.pdbx_description
1 polymer ?
#
loop_
_entity_poly.entity_id
_entity_poly.type
_entity_poly.pdbx_seq_one_letter_code
_entity_poly.pdbx_strand_id
1 'polypeptide(L)'
;MEEYDHPIFTWFPRKEDYEAPPTILVTESIQEKVARLLDTIQNNQANIKEIVDGDSVGIEDKIFRTMDLRQDMDDLANLHKECESSPMGKNFQEDLKKAKVGMMNLKAYLTQVDTIEFATAIRNEFQFEIGRHLIFVPWLNEAEIKIRDVTEKPKSFEEAREAEQNACLALKSVVKANNTLKLVQAACDGVKGANVKVKEDMARMQERYYVLCKRAEQKVKNIQHLLVEWKRMEDLLIPTNLSEKDDYIPKQVLIFLRTYALYFS
;
A
#
# COMPACT_ATOMS: atom_id res chain seq x y z
N MET A 1 -16.75 0.55 35.37
CA MET A 1 -16.42 0.43 33.94
C MET A 1 -15.81 -0.93 33.78
N GLU A 2 -16.61 -1.91 33.38
CA GLU A 2 -16.10 -3.24 33.04
C GLU A 2 -15.42 -3.12 31.68
N GLU A 3 -14.12 -3.35 31.67
CA GLU A 3 -13.29 -3.45 30.48
C GLU A 3 -13.71 -4.75 29.76
N TYR A 4 -14.55 -4.64 28.73
CA TYR A 4 -14.86 -5.76 27.85
C TYR A 4 -13.64 -6.05 26.99
N ASP A 5 -12.76 -6.88 27.53
CA ASP A 5 -11.65 -7.49 26.81
C ASP A 5 -12.23 -8.57 25.87
N HIS A 6 -12.83 -8.14 24.76
CA HIS A 6 -13.26 -9.07 23.71
C HIS A 6 -12.01 -9.64 23.04
N PRO A 7 -11.71 -10.96 23.17
CA PRO A 7 -10.56 -11.53 22.49
C PRO A 7 -10.91 -11.60 21.01
N ILE A 8 -10.25 -10.78 20.19
CA ILE A 8 -10.54 -10.57 18.75
C ILE A 8 -10.33 -11.85 17.89
N PHE A 9 -9.91 -12.97 18.49
CA PHE A 9 -9.54 -14.20 17.77
C PHE A 9 -10.13 -15.51 18.34
N THR A 10 -11.22 -15.49 19.10
CA THR A 10 -11.86 -16.74 19.61
C THR A 10 -12.49 -17.62 18.52
N TRP A 11 -12.67 -17.09 17.31
CA TRP A 11 -13.31 -17.74 16.17
C TRP A 11 -12.29 -18.31 15.16
N PHE A 12 -10.99 -18.13 15.40
CA PHE A 12 -9.97 -18.77 14.58
C PHE A 12 -9.89 -20.25 14.97
N PRO A 13 -10.09 -21.20 14.04
CA PRO A 13 -10.02 -22.62 14.35
C PRO A 13 -8.65 -22.94 14.95
N ARG A 14 -8.65 -23.59 16.11
CA ARG A 14 -7.44 -24.20 16.67
C ARG A 14 -7.14 -25.46 15.86
N LYS A 15 -5.87 -25.87 15.79
CA LYS A 15 -5.45 -27.11 15.13
C LYS A 15 -6.29 -28.32 15.57
N GLU A 16 -6.67 -28.34 16.85
CA GLU A 16 -7.56 -29.32 17.48
C GLU A 16 -8.98 -29.37 16.85
N ASP A 17 -9.44 -28.29 16.23
CA ASP A 17 -10.78 -28.17 15.65
C ASP A 17 -10.87 -28.78 14.24
N TYR A 18 -9.75 -29.03 13.55
CA TYR A 18 -9.74 -29.50 12.15
C TYR A 18 -8.75 -30.62 11.84
N GLU A 19 -7.75 -30.88 12.67
CA GLU A 19 -6.94 -32.09 12.56
C GLU A 19 -7.57 -33.23 13.37
N ALA A 20 -7.70 -34.40 12.75
CA ALA A 20 -8.04 -35.60 13.48
C ALA A 20 -6.95 -35.83 14.56
N PRO A 21 -7.32 -36.11 15.83
CA PRO A 21 -6.33 -36.39 16.86
C PRO A 21 -5.40 -37.47 16.33
N PRO A 22 -4.06 -37.30 16.49
CA PRO A 22 -3.11 -38.24 15.95
C PRO A 22 -3.51 -39.65 16.40
N THR A 23 -3.60 -40.57 15.44
CA THR A 23 -3.86 -41.99 15.73
C THR A 23 -2.67 -42.52 16.50
N ILE A 24 -2.69 -42.36 17.82
CA ILE A 24 -1.70 -42.96 18.72
C ILE A 24 -1.96 -44.46 18.66
N LEU A 25 -1.22 -45.15 17.79
CA LEU A 25 -1.11 -46.61 17.83
C LEU A 25 -0.56 -46.96 19.21
N VAL A 26 -1.37 -47.64 20.01
CA VAL A 26 -1.22 -47.86 21.47
C VAL A 26 0.05 -48.66 21.86
N THR A 27 0.93 -48.97 20.91
CA THR A 27 2.21 -49.68 21.14
C THR A 27 3.31 -49.21 20.18
N GLU A 28 3.47 -47.90 19.97
CA GLU A 28 4.69 -47.40 19.31
C GLU A 28 5.91 -47.69 20.20
N SER A 29 6.92 -48.37 19.65
CA SER A 29 8.18 -48.64 20.33
C SER A 29 8.99 -47.35 20.49
N ILE A 30 9.90 -47.32 21.46
CA ILE A 30 10.75 -46.13 21.68
C ILE A 30 11.68 -45.87 20.50
N GLN A 31 12.08 -46.92 19.79
CA GLN A 31 12.86 -46.80 18.57
C GLN A 31 12.08 -46.08 17.47
N GLU A 32 10.80 -46.41 17.29
CA GLU A 32 9.90 -45.74 16.33
C GLU A 32 9.65 -44.28 16.73
N LYS A 33 9.45 -44.00 18.03
CA LYS A 33 9.33 -42.62 18.54
C LYS A 33 10.57 -41.77 18.25
N VAL A 34 11.77 -42.34 18.47
CA VAL A 34 13.04 -41.64 18.22
C VAL A 34 13.27 -41.40 16.72
N ALA A 35 12.95 -42.38 15.87
CA ALA A 35 13.01 -42.23 14.42
C ALA A 35 12.05 -41.13 13.93
N ARG A 36 10.79 -41.16 14.39
CA ARG A 36 9.78 -40.13 14.11
C ARG A 36 10.24 -38.75 14.55
N LEU A 37 10.83 -38.63 15.74
CA LEU A 37 11.37 -37.37 16.25
C LEU A 37 12.44 -36.79 15.31
N LEU A 38 13.40 -37.61 14.87
CA LEU A 38 14.48 -37.17 13.98
C LEU A 38 13.98 -36.79 12.59
N ASP A 39 13.09 -37.59 12.02
CA ASP A 39 12.51 -37.32 10.69
C ASP A 39 11.69 -36.02 10.70
N THR A 40 10.85 -35.81 11.71
CA THR A 40 10.06 -34.57 11.84
C THR A 40 10.97 -33.36 12.02
N ILE A 41 12.05 -33.45 12.81
CA ILE A 41 13.04 -32.36 12.93
C ILE A 41 13.67 -32.03 11.58
N GLN A 42 14.06 -33.05 10.81
CA GLN A 42 14.70 -32.84 9.50
C GLN A 42 13.74 -32.20 8.50
N ASN A 43 12.49 -32.66 8.45
CA ASN A 43 11.44 -32.08 7.59
C ASN A 43 11.15 -30.62 7.98
N ASN A 44 11.04 -30.34 9.28
CA ASN A 44 10.76 -29.00 9.78
C ASN A 44 11.94 -28.04 9.53
N GLN A 45 13.18 -28.53 9.57
CA GLN A 45 14.37 -27.76 9.17
C GLN A 45 14.42 -27.46 7.66
N ALA A 46 13.94 -28.36 6.81
CA ALA A 46 13.83 -28.08 5.38
C ALA A 46 12.73 -27.04 5.11
N ASN A 47 11.59 -27.16 5.80
CA ASN A 47 10.46 -26.25 5.64
C ASN A 47 10.81 -24.82 6.11
N ILE A 48 11.44 -24.65 7.27
CA ILE A 48 11.83 -23.30 7.74
C ILE A 48 12.85 -22.64 6.81
N LYS A 49 13.76 -23.41 6.20
CA LYS A 49 14.69 -22.88 5.19
C LYS A 49 13.95 -22.42 3.94
N GLU A 50 12.94 -23.15 3.49
CA GLU A 50 12.09 -22.72 2.37
C GLU A 50 11.33 -21.43 2.70
N ILE A 51 10.88 -21.25 3.94
CA ILE A 51 10.20 -20.01 4.38
C ILE A 51 11.17 -18.82 4.36
N VAL A 52 12.39 -19.01 4.88
CA VAL A 52 13.41 -17.96 5.00
C VAL A 52 14.00 -17.59 3.63
N ASP A 53 14.46 -18.58 2.87
CA ASP A 53 15.27 -18.38 1.67
C ASP A 53 14.49 -18.61 0.37
N GLY A 54 13.28 -19.18 0.43
CA GLY A 54 12.48 -19.54 -0.74
C GLY A 54 11.62 -18.37 -1.26
N ASP A 55 11.71 -18.12 -2.56
CA ASP A 55 10.89 -17.12 -3.27
C ASP A 55 9.58 -17.72 -3.84
N SER A 56 9.42 -19.04 -3.82
CA SER A 56 8.26 -19.76 -4.38
C SER A 56 7.03 -19.79 -3.46
N VAL A 57 7.22 -19.51 -2.17
CA VAL A 57 6.15 -19.60 -1.17
C VAL A 57 5.52 -18.21 -0.97
N GLY A 58 4.19 -18.13 -1.12
CA GLY A 58 3.44 -16.89 -0.88
C GLY A 58 3.59 -16.38 0.56
N ILE A 59 3.41 -15.08 0.76
CA ILE A 59 3.59 -14.46 2.09
C ILE A 59 2.56 -15.02 3.08
N GLU A 60 1.32 -15.31 2.66
CA GLU A 60 0.33 -15.96 3.52
C GLU A 60 0.80 -17.36 3.96
N ASP A 61 1.27 -18.17 3.03
CA ASP A 61 1.76 -19.53 3.30
C ASP A 61 2.97 -19.51 4.26
N LYS A 62 3.85 -18.51 4.12
CA LYS A 62 4.97 -18.31 5.06
C LYS A 62 4.49 -18.08 6.49
N ILE A 63 3.39 -17.36 6.70
CA ILE A 63 2.81 -17.13 8.03
C ILE A 63 2.27 -18.45 8.60
N PHE A 64 1.41 -19.16 7.85
CA PHE A 64 0.80 -20.41 8.31
C PHE A 64 1.86 -21.44 8.67
N ARG A 65 2.80 -21.70 7.76
CA ARG A 65 3.87 -22.68 7.99
C ARG A 65 4.76 -22.30 9.18
N THR A 66 5.02 -21.00 9.41
CA THR A 66 5.79 -20.57 10.59
C THR A 66 5.01 -20.81 11.89
N MET A 67 3.70 -20.58 11.89
CA MET A 67 2.85 -20.86 13.06
C MET A 67 2.78 -22.35 13.35
N ASP A 68 2.59 -23.19 12.32
CA ASP A 68 2.57 -24.65 12.45
C ASP A 68 3.91 -25.16 13.01
N LEU A 69 5.03 -24.67 12.49
CA LEU A 69 6.36 -25.06 12.97
C LEU A 69 6.63 -24.64 14.43
N ARG A 70 6.02 -23.55 14.91
CA ARG A 70 6.10 -23.15 16.33
C ARG A 70 5.33 -24.11 17.22
N GLN A 71 4.16 -24.56 16.78
CA GLN A 71 3.39 -25.56 17.51
C GLN A 71 4.09 -26.92 17.50
N ASP A 72 4.59 -27.35 16.34
CA ASP A 72 5.36 -28.58 16.21
C ASP A 72 6.61 -28.58 17.10
N MET A 73 7.24 -27.43 17.34
CA MET A 73 8.37 -27.32 18.26
C MET A 73 8.03 -27.71 19.70
N ASP A 74 6.83 -27.36 20.16
CA ASP A 74 6.35 -27.74 21.50
C ASP A 74 6.03 -29.24 21.55
N ASP A 75 5.42 -29.78 20.50
CA ASP A 75 5.15 -31.23 20.36
C ASP A 75 6.43 -32.06 20.32
N LEU A 76 7.44 -31.60 19.57
CA LEU A 76 8.77 -32.21 19.51
C LEU A 76 9.46 -32.17 20.89
N ALA A 77 9.29 -31.09 21.66
CA ALA A 77 9.85 -30.97 23.00
C ALA A 77 9.19 -31.94 23.99
N ASN A 78 7.88 -32.15 23.87
CA ASN A 78 7.16 -33.13 24.67
C ASN A 78 7.58 -34.56 24.29
N LEU A 79 7.66 -34.88 22.99
CA LEU A 79 8.09 -36.19 22.51
C LEU A 79 9.55 -36.51 22.90
N HIS A 80 10.44 -35.52 22.85
CA HIS A 80 11.83 -35.68 23.30
C HIS A 80 11.90 -36.00 24.80
N LYS A 81 11.13 -35.30 25.64
CA LYS A 81 11.03 -35.59 27.09
C LYS A 81 10.47 -36.98 27.38
N GLU A 82 9.46 -37.42 26.63
CA GLU A 82 8.92 -38.79 26.76
C GLU A 82 9.99 -39.85 26.45
N CYS A 83 10.79 -39.64 25.41
CA CYS A 83 11.86 -40.55 25.04
C CYS A 83 13.00 -40.56 26.08
N GLU A 84 13.39 -39.40 26.62
CA GLU A 84 14.40 -39.29 27.69
C GLU A 84 13.95 -39.94 29.00
N SER A 85 12.67 -39.81 29.35
CA SER A 85 12.12 -40.33 30.60
C SER A 85 11.92 -41.84 30.60
N SER A 86 12.04 -42.50 29.44
CA SER A 86 11.82 -43.92 29.31
C SER A 86 13.05 -44.75 29.72
N PRO A 87 12.89 -45.88 30.43
CA PRO A 87 14.00 -46.76 30.84
C PRO A 87 14.87 -47.24 29.67
N MET A 88 14.27 -47.48 28.50
CA MET A 88 14.96 -47.90 27.27
C MET A 88 15.55 -46.73 26.47
N GLY A 89 15.21 -45.48 26.81
CA GLY A 89 15.77 -44.28 26.17
C GLY A 89 17.29 -44.14 26.37
N LYS A 90 17.84 -44.77 27.42
CA LYS A 90 19.29 -44.85 27.66
C LYS A 90 20.05 -45.55 26.53
N ASN A 91 19.39 -46.44 25.77
CA ASN A 91 20.00 -47.12 24.63
C ASN A 91 20.08 -46.24 23.38
N PHE A 92 19.39 -45.10 23.35
CA PHE A 92 19.33 -44.18 22.21
C PHE A 92 19.87 -42.77 22.54
N GLN A 93 20.80 -42.66 23.50
CA GLN A 93 21.30 -41.36 23.97
C GLN A 93 21.94 -40.50 22.88
N GLU A 94 22.66 -41.08 21.92
CA GLU A 94 23.27 -40.32 20.83
C GLU A 94 22.22 -39.71 19.90
N ASP A 95 21.17 -40.47 19.57
CA ASP A 95 20.06 -39.99 18.74
C ASP A 95 19.25 -38.90 19.47
N LEU A 96 19.04 -39.04 20.77
CA LEU A 96 18.37 -38.01 21.59
C LEU A 96 19.20 -36.72 21.72
N LYS A 97 20.53 -36.82 21.77
CA LYS A 97 21.41 -35.65 21.69
C LYS A 97 21.31 -34.98 20.31
N LYS A 98 21.32 -35.76 19.23
CA LYS A 98 21.17 -35.26 17.86
C LYS A 98 19.82 -34.54 17.67
N ALA A 99 18.74 -35.12 18.18
CA ALA A 99 17.41 -34.50 18.17
C ALA A 99 17.42 -33.17 18.94
N LYS A 100 18.02 -33.11 20.13
CA LYS A 100 18.14 -31.88 20.92
C LYS A 100 18.89 -30.77 20.18
N VAL A 101 20.00 -31.09 19.52
CA VAL A 101 20.74 -30.13 18.68
C VAL A 101 19.89 -29.68 17.49
N GLY A 102 19.19 -30.61 16.84
CA GLY A 102 18.30 -30.31 15.72
C GLY A 102 17.16 -29.36 16.10
N MET A 103 16.56 -29.56 17.27
CA MET A 103 15.54 -28.65 17.83
C MET A 103 16.12 -27.27 18.18
N MET A 104 17.34 -27.19 18.72
CA MET A 104 18.00 -25.90 18.98
C MET A 104 18.22 -25.11 17.69
N ASN A 105 18.65 -25.78 16.61
CA ASN A 105 18.82 -25.16 15.31
C ASN A 105 17.48 -24.70 14.72
N LEU A 106 16.44 -25.54 14.80
CA LEU A 106 15.09 -25.18 14.34
C LEU A 106 14.55 -23.95 15.08
N LYS A 107 14.74 -23.89 16.40
CA LYS A 107 14.40 -22.72 17.22
C LYS A 107 15.16 -21.45 16.79
N ALA A 108 16.44 -21.58 16.46
CA ALA A 108 17.24 -20.45 15.98
C ALA A 108 16.67 -19.90 14.65
N TYR A 109 16.34 -20.76 13.69
CA TYR A 109 15.70 -20.33 12.43
C TYR A 109 14.32 -19.70 12.67
N LEU A 110 13.49 -20.29 13.52
CA LEU A 110 12.17 -19.73 13.86
C LEU A 110 12.23 -18.35 14.52
N THR A 111 13.33 -18.06 15.22
CA THR A 111 13.56 -16.75 15.83
C THR A 111 13.97 -15.70 14.79
N GLN A 112 14.54 -16.13 13.66
CA GLN A 112 14.88 -15.23 12.54
C GLN A 112 13.66 -14.86 11.70
N VAL A 113 12.59 -15.65 11.75
CA VAL A 113 11.36 -15.40 10.99
C VAL A 113 10.39 -14.55 11.81
N ASP A 114 10.10 -13.35 11.30
CA ASP A 114 9.10 -12.45 11.86
C ASP A 114 7.77 -12.53 11.09
N THR A 115 6.77 -13.18 11.69
CA THR A 115 5.42 -13.27 11.11
C THR A 115 4.68 -11.94 11.11
N ILE A 116 5.02 -11.01 12.01
CA ILE A 116 4.45 -9.65 12.03
C ILE A 116 4.89 -8.88 10.79
N GLU A 117 6.13 -9.10 10.37
CA GLU A 117 6.68 -8.52 9.15
C GLU A 117 5.89 -8.97 7.90
N PHE A 118 5.62 -10.27 7.78
CA PHE A 118 4.83 -10.84 6.70
C PHE A 118 3.38 -10.32 6.70
N ALA A 119 2.73 -10.30 7.87
CA ALA A 119 1.38 -9.77 8.01
C ALA A 119 1.31 -8.27 7.65
N THR A 120 2.34 -7.52 8.00
CA THR A 120 2.46 -6.11 7.64
C THR A 120 2.60 -5.92 6.12
N ALA A 121 3.35 -6.78 5.45
CA ALA A 121 3.48 -6.75 3.99
C ALA A 121 2.12 -7.00 3.29
N ILE A 122 1.37 -8.03 3.70
CA ILE A 122 0.03 -8.32 3.18
C ILE A 122 -0.91 -7.13 3.40
N ARG A 123 -0.92 -6.57 4.61
CA ARG A 123 -1.73 -5.39 4.93
C ARG A 123 -1.39 -4.21 4.02
N ASN A 124 -0.11 -3.95 3.78
CA ASN A 124 0.33 -2.85 2.93
C ASN A 124 -0.08 -3.07 1.46
N GLU A 125 0.01 -4.30 0.95
CA GLU A 125 -0.46 -4.64 -0.40
C GLU A 125 -1.97 -4.42 -0.55
N PHE A 126 -2.75 -4.87 0.43
CA PHE A 126 -4.18 -4.64 0.45
C PHE A 126 -4.54 -3.15 0.54
N GLN A 127 -3.84 -2.40 1.39
CA GLN A 127 -4.00 -0.94 1.51
C GLN A 127 -3.65 -0.22 0.22
N PHE A 128 -2.62 -0.66 -0.50
CA PHE A 128 -2.26 -0.12 -1.80
C PHE A 128 -3.36 -0.38 -2.83
N GLU A 129 -3.84 -1.62 -2.94
CA GLU A 129 -4.88 -1.99 -3.90
C GLU A 129 -6.20 -1.25 -3.66
N ILE A 130 -6.64 -1.15 -2.39
CA ILE A 130 -7.79 -0.32 -2.02
C ILE A 130 -7.54 1.15 -2.37
N GLY A 131 -6.41 1.69 -1.92
CA GLY A 131 -6.05 3.09 -2.10
C GLY A 131 -6.00 3.48 -3.57
N ARG A 132 -5.50 2.58 -4.42
CA ARG A 132 -5.48 2.72 -5.87
C ARG A 132 -6.90 2.62 -6.46
N HIS A 133 -7.56 1.48 -6.32
CA HIS A 133 -8.76 1.16 -7.10
C HIS A 133 -10.03 1.82 -6.60
N LEU A 134 -10.17 2.02 -5.30
CA LEU A 134 -11.41 2.54 -4.71
C LEU A 134 -11.35 4.04 -4.42
N ILE A 135 -10.15 4.61 -4.28
CA ILE A 135 -9.98 5.98 -3.81
C ILE A 135 -9.29 6.85 -4.87
N PHE A 136 -8.01 6.61 -5.14
CA PHE A 136 -7.19 7.57 -5.87
C PHE A 136 -7.42 7.53 -7.38
N VAL A 137 -7.45 6.36 -8.02
CA VAL A 137 -7.68 6.26 -9.47
C VAL A 137 -9.06 6.76 -9.88
N PRO A 138 -10.17 6.42 -9.19
CA PRO A 138 -11.48 6.99 -9.50
C PRO A 138 -11.48 8.52 -9.41
N TRP A 139 -10.95 9.08 -8.32
CA TRP A 139 -10.82 10.52 -8.15
C TRP A 139 -9.97 11.16 -9.26
N LEU A 140 -8.84 10.54 -9.61
CA LEU A 140 -7.93 11.03 -10.63
C LEU A 140 -8.60 11.07 -12.01
N ASN A 141 -9.35 10.02 -12.37
CA ASN A 141 -10.11 9.97 -13.62
C ASN A 141 -11.15 11.11 -13.69
N GLU A 142 -11.91 11.34 -12.62
CA GLU A 142 -12.87 12.45 -12.57
C GLU A 142 -12.20 13.82 -12.65
N ALA A 143 -11.09 14.00 -11.93
CA ALA A 143 -10.37 15.25 -11.89
C ALA A 143 -9.73 15.58 -13.25
N GLU A 144 -9.20 14.57 -13.95
CA GLU A 144 -8.68 14.70 -15.31
C GLU A 144 -9.76 15.16 -16.29
N ILE A 145 -10.99 14.64 -16.18
CA ILE A 145 -12.14 15.08 -16.98
C ILE A 145 -12.48 16.54 -16.67
N LYS A 146 -12.67 16.88 -15.38
CA LYS A 146 -13.03 18.24 -14.95
C LYS A 146 -12.00 19.30 -15.36
N ILE A 147 -10.71 18.95 -15.35
CA ILE A 147 -9.65 19.88 -15.75
C ILE A 147 -9.56 20.01 -17.27
N ARG A 148 -9.79 18.91 -18.01
CA ARG A 148 -9.82 18.90 -19.48
C ARG A 148 -11.04 19.62 -20.05
N ASP A 149 -12.15 19.67 -19.32
CA ASP A 149 -13.35 20.37 -19.78
C ASP A 149 -13.03 21.82 -20.14
N VAL A 150 -13.22 22.10 -21.43
CA VAL A 150 -13.09 23.44 -22.00
C VAL A 150 -14.27 24.22 -21.45
N THR A 151 -13.98 25.15 -20.54
CA THR A 151 -15.00 26.06 -20.03
C THR A 151 -15.44 26.95 -21.18
N GLU A 152 -16.76 27.18 -21.31
CA GLU A 152 -17.28 28.13 -22.30
C GLU A 152 -16.56 29.48 -22.15
N LYS A 153 -16.42 30.20 -23.27
CA LYS A 153 -15.71 31.48 -23.25
C LYS A 153 -16.48 32.50 -22.41
N PRO A 154 -15.95 32.97 -21.26
CA PRO A 154 -16.55 34.07 -20.53
C PRO A 154 -16.78 35.25 -21.47
N LYS A 155 -18.03 35.69 -21.57
CA LYS A 155 -18.46 36.83 -22.38
C LYS A 155 -18.46 38.13 -21.57
N SER A 156 -18.28 38.02 -20.25
CA SER A 156 -18.27 39.14 -19.33
C SER A 156 -17.19 38.96 -18.26
N PHE A 157 -16.82 40.06 -17.61
CA PHE A 157 -15.89 40.06 -16.49
C PHE A 157 -16.39 39.18 -15.33
N GLU A 158 -17.69 39.22 -15.03
CA GLU A 158 -18.29 38.40 -13.97
C GLU A 158 -18.27 36.91 -14.30
N GLU A 159 -18.53 36.51 -15.55
CA GLU A 159 -18.36 35.11 -15.99
C GLU A 159 -16.90 34.64 -15.87
N ALA A 160 -15.94 35.51 -16.20
CA ALA A 160 -14.51 35.19 -16.04
C ALA A 160 -14.13 35.04 -14.56
N ARG A 161 -14.76 35.82 -13.68
CA ARG A 161 -14.55 35.75 -12.22
C ARG A 161 -15.15 34.48 -11.62
N GLU A 162 -16.33 34.06 -12.09
CA GLU A 162 -16.92 32.77 -11.71
C GLU A 162 -16.05 31.60 -12.18
N ALA A 163 -15.53 31.67 -13.41
CA ALA A 163 -14.58 30.68 -13.94
C ALA A 163 -13.28 30.62 -13.10
N GLU A 164 -12.78 31.76 -12.61
CA GLU A 164 -11.62 31.83 -11.72
C GLU A 164 -11.90 31.15 -10.38
N GLN A 165 -13.06 31.40 -9.78
CA GLN A 165 -13.48 30.75 -8.55
C GLN A 165 -13.54 29.22 -8.72
N ASN A 166 -14.13 28.75 -9.83
CA ASN A 166 -14.22 27.32 -10.14
C ASN A 166 -12.83 26.70 -10.38
N ALA A 167 -11.94 27.38 -11.10
CA ALA A 167 -10.56 26.93 -11.30
C ALA A 167 -9.78 26.85 -9.98
N CYS A 168 -9.96 27.83 -9.09
CA CYS A 168 -9.35 27.82 -7.76
C CYS A 168 -9.87 26.68 -6.87
N LEU A 169 -11.17 26.38 -6.91
CA LEU A 169 -11.77 25.25 -6.20
C LEU A 169 -11.23 23.92 -6.73
N ALA A 170 -11.10 23.78 -8.06
CA ALA A 170 -10.50 22.60 -8.67
C ALA A 170 -9.03 22.42 -8.23
N LEU A 171 -8.22 23.49 -8.26
CA LEU A 171 -6.83 23.44 -7.79
C LEU A 171 -6.74 23.05 -6.30
N LYS A 172 -7.62 23.60 -5.45
CA LYS A 172 -7.69 23.20 -4.03
C LYS A 172 -8.00 21.72 -3.86
N SER A 173 -8.90 21.16 -4.67
CA SER A 173 -9.21 19.72 -4.67
C SER A 173 -7.97 18.88 -5.06
N VAL A 174 -7.25 19.29 -6.11
CA VAL A 174 -6.00 18.64 -6.53
C VAL A 174 -4.96 18.66 -5.43
N VAL A 175 -4.77 19.80 -4.75
CA VAL A 175 -3.81 19.93 -3.64
C VAL A 175 -4.19 19.01 -2.46
N LYS A 176 -5.48 18.90 -2.12
CA LYS A 176 -5.95 17.98 -1.07
C LYS A 176 -5.66 16.52 -1.39
N ALA A 177 -5.80 16.12 -2.65
CA ALA A 177 -5.54 14.75 -3.08
C ALA A 177 -4.07 14.32 -2.96
N ASN A 178 -3.13 15.27 -2.79
CA ASN A 178 -1.74 14.95 -2.46
C ASN A 178 -1.61 14.13 -1.18
N ASN A 179 -2.45 14.39 -0.18
CA ASN A 179 -2.44 13.63 1.07
C ASN A 179 -2.82 12.17 0.82
N THR A 180 -3.85 11.93 0.00
CA THR A 180 -4.26 10.59 -0.41
C THR A 180 -3.15 9.90 -1.19
N LEU A 181 -2.53 10.58 -2.16
CA LEU A 181 -1.42 10.04 -2.94
C LEU A 181 -0.24 9.62 -2.04
N LYS A 182 0.10 10.42 -1.02
CA LYS A 182 1.14 10.09 -0.03
C LYS A 182 0.81 8.86 0.80
N LEU A 183 -0.46 8.68 1.18
CA LEU A 183 -0.89 7.47 1.89
C LEU A 183 -0.77 6.23 1.01
N VAL A 184 -1.19 6.32 -0.26
CA VAL A 184 -1.03 5.22 -1.23
C VAL A 184 0.45 4.93 -1.48
N GLN A 185 1.29 5.97 -1.57
CA GLN A 185 2.74 5.83 -1.71
C GLN A 185 3.35 5.11 -0.50
N ALA A 186 2.98 5.49 0.73
CA ALA A 186 3.50 4.84 1.93
C ALA A 186 3.11 3.35 1.98
N ALA A 187 1.89 3.00 1.54
CA ALA A 187 1.49 1.60 1.39
C ALA A 187 2.32 0.88 0.31
N CYS A 188 2.54 1.51 -0.84
CA CYS A 188 3.40 0.99 -1.92
C CYS A 188 4.84 0.74 -1.44
N ASP A 189 5.42 1.66 -0.66
CA ASP A 189 6.78 1.54 -0.12
C ASP A 189 6.88 0.46 0.97
N GLY A 190 5.78 0.20 1.67
CA GLY A 190 5.61 -0.94 2.59
C GLY A 190 5.45 -2.30 1.90
N VAL A 191 5.29 -2.27 0.56
CA VAL A 191 5.55 -3.28 -0.46
C VAL A 191 6.78 -4.17 -0.29
N LYS A 192 6.81 -5.25 0.51
CA LYS A 192 7.99 -6.12 0.56
C LYS A 192 8.11 -6.99 -0.69
N GLY A 193 9.35 -7.13 -1.19
CA GLY A 193 9.68 -7.89 -2.39
C GLY A 193 9.73 -7.04 -3.67
N ALA A 194 10.25 -7.65 -4.75
CA ALA A 194 10.31 -7.05 -6.07
C ALA A 194 8.95 -7.10 -6.78
N ASN A 195 7.87 -6.63 -6.13
CA ASN A 195 6.57 -6.48 -6.81
C ASN A 195 6.65 -5.28 -7.76
N VAL A 196 7.28 -5.52 -8.91
CA VAL A 196 7.55 -4.52 -9.96
C VAL A 196 6.24 -3.87 -10.41
N LYS A 197 5.17 -4.66 -10.51
CA LYS A 197 3.85 -4.19 -10.91
C LYS A 197 3.30 -3.10 -9.98
N VAL A 198 3.36 -3.31 -8.66
CA VAL A 198 2.90 -2.32 -7.67
C VAL A 198 3.67 -1.00 -7.82
N LYS A 199 5.00 -1.08 -8.01
CA LYS A 199 5.85 0.11 -8.20
C LYS A 199 5.58 0.83 -9.52
N GLU A 200 5.40 0.09 -10.62
CA GLU A 200 5.05 0.65 -11.92
C GLU A 200 3.68 1.34 -11.90
N ASP A 201 2.70 0.73 -11.25
CA ASP A 201 1.36 1.28 -11.10
C ASP A 201 1.38 2.56 -10.27
N MET A 202 2.16 2.59 -9.19
CA MET A 202 2.37 3.80 -8.39
C MET A 202 3.03 4.92 -9.21
N ALA A 203 4.09 4.62 -9.96
CA ALA A 203 4.77 5.58 -10.83
C ALA A 203 3.82 6.18 -11.88
N ARG A 204 2.99 5.35 -12.51
CA ARG A 204 1.97 5.80 -13.47
C ARG A 204 0.94 6.75 -12.83
N MET A 205 0.51 6.47 -11.60
CA MET A 205 -0.39 7.37 -10.87
C MET A 205 0.26 8.71 -10.54
N GLN A 206 1.53 8.70 -10.11
CA GLN A 206 2.28 9.92 -9.81
C GLN A 206 2.47 10.80 -11.05
N GLU A 207 2.82 10.21 -12.20
CA GLU A 207 3.00 10.93 -13.46
C GLU A 207 1.70 11.63 -13.88
N ARG A 208 0.59 10.88 -13.87
CA ARG A 208 -0.74 11.43 -14.19
C ARG A 208 -1.13 12.57 -13.25
N TYR A 209 -0.93 12.39 -11.95
CA TYR A 209 -1.20 13.42 -10.96
C TYR A 209 -0.33 14.67 -11.17
N TYR A 210 0.94 14.51 -11.50
CA TYR A 210 1.83 15.63 -11.80
C TYR A 210 1.34 16.45 -13.00
N VAL A 211 0.97 15.77 -14.10
CA VAL A 211 0.39 16.43 -15.29
C VAL A 211 -0.90 17.16 -14.92
N LEU A 212 -1.76 16.55 -14.11
CA LEU A 212 -3.00 17.16 -13.63
C LEU A 212 -2.72 18.44 -12.83
N CYS A 213 -1.78 18.42 -11.89
CA CYS A 213 -1.36 19.58 -11.11
C CYS A 213 -0.93 20.73 -12.02
N LYS A 214 -0.06 20.45 -13.00
CA LYS A 214 0.42 21.47 -13.94
C LYS A 214 -0.72 22.09 -14.76
N ARG A 215 -1.67 21.28 -15.21
CA ARG A 215 -2.85 21.77 -15.93
C ARG A 215 -3.77 22.62 -15.04
N ALA A 216 -4.01 22.19 -13.81
CA ALA A 216 -4.81 22.94 -12.84
C ALA A 216 -4.19 24.31 -12.53
N GLU A 217 -2.88 24.35 -12.25
CA GLU A 217 -2.12 25.58 -12.02
C GLU A 217 -2.18 26.51 -13.23
N GLN A 218 -2.01 25.97 -14.44
CA GLN A 218 -2.05 26.76 -15.67
C GLN A 218 -3.43 27.36 -15.92
N LYS A 219 -4.52 26.61 -15.66
CA LYS A 219 -5.90 27.09 -15.81
C LYS A 219 -6.18 28.31 -14.91
N VAL A 220 -5.74 28.25 -13.64
CA VAL A 220 -5.84 29.37 -12.70
C VAL A 220 -5.01 30.57 -13.15
N LYS A 221 -3.75 30.35 -13.57
CA LYS A 221 -2.90 31.44 -14.06
C LYS A 221 -3.48 32.13 -15.29
N ASN A 222 -4.02 31.36 -16.23
CA ASN A 222 -4.59 31.91 -17.46
C ASN A 222 -5.83 32.76 -17.18
N ILE A 223 -6.76 32.29 -16.33
CA ILE A 223 -7.98 33.07 -16.01
C ILE A 223 -7.65 34.33 -15.20
N GLN A 224 -6.70 34.24 -14.26
CA GLN A 224 -6.25 35.41 -13.51
C GLN A 224 -5.58 36.45 -14.40
N HIS A 225 -4.75 36.00 -15.36
CA HIS A 225 -4.15 36.90 -16.33
C HIS A 225 -5.23 37.56 -17.21
N LEU A 226 -6.23 36.79 -17.66
CA LEU A 226 -7.36 37.33 -18.41
C LEU A 226 -8.11 38.41 -17.61
N LEU A 227 -8.42 38.16 -16.33
CA LEU A 227 -9.11 39.13 -15.46
C LEU A 227 -8.32 40.44 -15.30
N VAL A 228 -7.00 40.35 -15.17
CA VAL A 228 -6.13 41.53 -15.09
C VAL A 228 -6.19 42.35 -16.37
N GLU A 229 -6.05 41.71 -17.54
CA GLU A 229 -6.13 42.41 -18.82
C GLU A 229 -7.54 42.97 -19.09
N TRP A 230 -8.59 42.28 -18.62
CA TRP A 230 -9.96 42.74 -18.75
C TRP A 230 -10.22 44.02 -17.95
N LYS A 231 -9.78 44.08 -16.68
CA LYS A 231 -9.84 45.30 -15.87
C LYS A 231 -9.05 46.44 -16.51
N ARG A 232 -7.85 46.13 -17.01
CA ARG A 232 -7.01 47.11 -17.71
C ARG A 232 -7.74 47.69 -18.94
N MET A 233 -8.48 46.86 -19.68
CA MET A 233 -9.30 47.32 -20.80
C MET A 233 -10.46 48.20 -20.35
N GLU A 234 -11.18 47.83 -19.28
CA GLU A 234 -12.25 48.66 -18.73
C GLU A 234 -11.74 50.04 -18.29
N ASP A 235 -10.61 50.08 -17.57
CA ASP A 235 -9.98 51.34 -17.11
C ASP A 235 -9.55 52.25 -18.27
N LEU A 236 -9.11 51.65 -19.40
CA LEU A 236 -8.71 52.40 -20.59
C LEU A 236 -9.88 52.97 -21.38
N LEU A 237 -11.06 52.37 -21.26
CA LEU A 237 -12.28 52.82 -21.91
C LEU A 237 -13.06 53.87 -21.08
N ILE A 238 -12.62 54.16 -19.85
CA ILE A 238 -13.16 55.27 -19.06
C ILE A 238 -12.87 56.58 -19.81
N PRO A 239 -13.89 57.41 -20.11
CA PRO A 239 -13.75 58.61 -20.93
C PRO A 239 -13.01 59.71 -20.17
N THR A 240 -11.68 59.61 -20.14
CA THR A 240 -10.78 60.68 -19.69
C THR A 240 -9.67 60.83 -20.73
N ASN A 241 -9.82 61.86 -21.56
CA ASN A 241 -8.91 62.30 -22.63
C ASN A 241 -8.47 61.19 -23.61
N LEU A 242 -9.42 60.74 -24.42
CA LEU A 242 -9.19 59.79 -25.52
C LEU A 242 -8.17 60.30 -26.56
N SER A 243 -8.03 61.61 -26.76
CA SER A 243 -7.13 62.19 -27.78
C SER A 243 -5.64 62.06 -27.48
N GLU A 244 -5.25 61.68 -26.25
CA GLU A 244 -3.83 61.49 -25.88
C GLU A 244 -3.36 60.03 -26.01
N LYS A 245 -4.24 59.09 -26.42
CA LYS A 245 -3.99 57.64 -26.35
C LYS A 245 -4.27 56.87 -27.64
N ASP A 246 -4.40 57.55 -28.79
CA ASP A 246 -4.82 56.96 -30.07
C ASP A 246 -3.99 55.73 -30.51
N ASP A 247 -2.67 55.73 -30.31
CA ASP A 247 -1.81 54.58 -30.66
C ASP A 247 -1.66 53.54 -29.53
N TYR A 248 -2.04 53.89 -28.31
CA TYR A 248 -1.89 53.05 -27.12
C TYR A 248 -3.09 52.11 -26.95
N ILE A 249 -4.30 52.60 -27.21
CA ILE A 249 -5.55 51.81 -27.09
C ILE A 249 -5.54 50.58 -28.02
N PRO A 250 -5.23 50.69 -29.33
CA PRO A 250 -5.19 49.53 -30.23
C PRO A 250 -4.18 48.46 -29.81
N LYS A 251 -3.03 48.88 -29.25
CA LYS A 251 -2.00 47.94 -28.74
C LYS A 251 -2.51 47.16 -27.53
N GLN A 252 -3.24 47.79 -26.62
CA GLN A 252 -3.82 47.13 -25.44
C GLN A 252 -4.98 46.20 -25.83
N VAL A 253 -5.82 46.61 -26.79
CA VAL A 253 -6.85 45.72 -27.36
C VAL A 253 -6.23 44.47 -27.98
N LEU A 254 -5.13 44.59 -28.73
CA LEU A 254 -4.43 43.44 -29.30
C LEU A 254 -3.86 42.50 -28.24
N ILE A 255 -3.32 43.04 -27.13
CA ILE A 255 -2.84 42.25 -25.99
C ILE A 255 -4.01 41.50 -25.36
N PHE A 256 -5.12 42.18 -25.09
CA PHE A 256 -6.34 41.56 -24.54
C PHE A 256 -6.86 40.43 -25.44
N LEU A 257 -6.99 40.67 -26.75
CA LEU A 257 -7.48 39.66 -27.69
C LEU A 257 -6.55 38.44 -27.79
N ARG A 258 -5.23 38.64 -27.69
CA ARG A 258 -4.26 37.54 -27.65
C ARG A 258 -4.39 36.74 -26.36
N THR A 259 -4.49 37.40 -25.21
CA THR A 259 -4.67 36.76 -23.90
C THR A 259 -6.00 36.00 -23.84
N TYR A 260 -7.07 36.62 -24.35
CA TYR A 260 -8.37 36.00 -24.47
C TYR A 260 -8.32 34.77 -25.39
N ALA A 261 -7.63 34.84 -26.53
CA ALA A 261 -7.47 33.69 -27.44
C ALA A 261 -6.67 32.54 -26.80
N LEU A 262 -5.57 32.84 -26.11
CA LEU A 262 -4.69 31.87 -25.44
C LEU A 262 -5.38 31.09 -24.31
N TYR A 263 -6.42 31.66 -23.70
CA TYR A 263 -7.19 30.95 -22.67
C TYR A 263 -7.99 29.76 -23.25
N PHE A 264 -8.29 29.76 -24.55
CA PHE A 264 -9.15 28.74 -25.20
C PHE A 264 -8.46 27.89 -26.27
N SER A 265 -7.14 28.00 -26.42
CA SER A 265 -6.31 27.13 -27.26
C SER A 265 -5.71 26.01 -26.44
#